data_AF-R9YT75-F1
#
_entry.id   AF-R9YT75-F1
#
_cell.length_a   1.000
_cell.length_b   1.000
_cell.length_c   1.000
_cell.angle_alpha   90.00
_cell.angle_beta   90.00
_cell.angle_gamma   90.00
#
_symmetry.space_group_name_H-M   'P 1'
#
loop_
_entity.id
_entity.type
_entity.pdbx_description
1 polymer ?
#
loop_
_entity_poly.entity_id
_entity_poly.type
_entity_poly.pdbx_seq_one_letter_code
_entity_poly.pdbx_strand_id
1 'polypeptide(L)'
;RSSDYSDVRKYTDYLIQGIRKPFALQSLLTMNCSIHVFASCQTEEVLHRMYTNVSEHQDLVDRLKEKLATLRKQETHRLENYEKPIDADSAHVPLESASIHVYKRQQEEKNQMEFNKLFSDALGATRSTQLESKPMRVDYSKYKITKRAKKNSKSSSSSSSSS
;
A
#
# COMPACT_ATOMS: atom_id res chain seq x y z
N ARG A 1 17.00 19.47 -4.20
CA ARG A 1 16.65 18.47 -3.16
C ARG A 1 17.53 17.22 -3.17
N SER A 2 18.25 16.89 -4.25
CA SER A 2 19.18 15.74 -4.22
C SER A 2 20.49 15.99 -3.46
N SER A 3 20.91 17.27 -3.31
CA SER A 3 22.13 17.65 -2.58
C SER A 3 22.04 17.31 -1.09
N ASP A 4 20.90 17.63 -0.48
CA ASP A 4 20.72 17.51 0.98
C ASP A 4 20.93 16.06 1.45
N TYR A 5 20.45 15.08 0.68
CA TYR A 5 20.68 13.66 0.97
C TYR A 5 22.15 13.27 0.86
N SER A 6 22.81 13.64 -0.25
CA SER A 6 24.24 13.32 -0.43
C SER A 6 25.11 13.96 0.64
N ASP A 7 24.76 15.17 1.09
CA ASP A 7 25.50 15.90 2.11
C ASP A 7 25.29 15.26 3.49
N VAL A 8 24.04 14.95 3.90
CA VAL A 8 23.78 14.23 5.17
C VAL A 8 24.51 12.89 5.17
N ARG A 9 24.46 12.16 4.06
CA ARG A 9 25.12 10.86 3.94
C ARG A 9 26.64 10.98 4.09
N LYS A 10 27.25 11.93 3.40
CA LYS A 10 28.69 12.20 3.48
C LYS A 10 29.15 12.52 4.90
N TYR A 11 28.43 13.40 5.61
CA TYR A 11 28.79 13.73 6.99
C TYR A 11 28.51 12.58 7.96
N THR A 12 27.46 11.80 7.72
CA THR A 12 27.22 10.56 8.49
C THR A 12 28.33 9.55 8.27
N ASP A 13 28.81 9.37 7.04
CA ASP A 13 29.95 8.51 6.73
C ASP A 13 31.24 8.99 7.43
N TYR A 14 31.46 10.30 7.55
CA TYR A 14 32.57 10.85 8.35
C TYR A 14 32.46 10.50 9.84
N LEU A 15 31.24 10.47 10.40
CA LEU A 15 31.03 10.01 11.78
C LEU A 15 31.34 8.52 11.94
N ILE A 16 30.96 7.68 10.98
CA ILE A 16 31.23 6.23 10.97
C ILE A 16 32.74 5.97 10.86
N GLN A 17 33.42 6.67 9.96
CA GLN A 17 34.87 6.54 9.75
C GLN A 17 35.69 7.18 10.89
N GLY A 18 35.05 8.00 11.74
CA GLY A 18 35.70 8.71 12.82
C GLY A 18 36.59 9.87 12.36
N ILE A 19 36.42 10.33 11.13
CA ILE A 19 37.23 11.39 10.51
C ILE A 19 36.52 12.72 10.69
N ARG A 20 37.24 13.77 11.12
CA ARG A 20 36.70 15.14 11.27
C ARG A 20 35.38 15.18 12.05
N LYS A 21 35.28 14.41 13.14
CA LYS A 21 34.09 14.28 14.00
C LYS A 21 33.40 15.61 14.34
N PRO A 22 34.08 16.64 14.89
CA PRO A 22 33.41 17.88 15.28
C PRO A 22 32.86 18.63 14.07
N PHE A 23 33.57 18.59 12.94
CA PHE A 23 33.12 19.22 11.69
C PHE A 23 31.89 18.50 11.11
N ALA A 24 31.86 17.17 11.14
CA ALA A 24 30.72 16.39 10.69
C ALA A 24 29.47 16.64 11.56
N LEU A 25 29.63 16.63 12.89
CA LEU A 25 28.56 16.94 13.83
C LEU A 25 28.01 18.36 13.63
N GLN A 26 28.89 19.36 13.53
CA GLN A 26 28.50 20.75 13.31
C GLN A 26 27.80 20.95 11.96
N SER A 27 28.27 20.26 10.91
CA SER A 27 27.64 20.32 9.59
C SER A 27 26.22 19.76 9.63
N LEU A 28 26.03 18.57 10.22
CA LEU A 28 24.70 17.96 10.39
C LEU A 28 23.77 18.83 11.25
N LEU A 29 24.30 19.52 12.26
CA LEU A 29 23.53 20.47 13.08
C LEU A 29 23.11 21.71 12.29
N THR A 30 23.94 22.19 11.37
CA THR A 30 23.67 23.39 10.57
C THR A 30 22.73 23.11 9.39
N MET A 31 22.70 21.87 8.88
CA MET A 31 21.88 21.51 7.72
C MET A 31 20.37 21.54 8.01
N ASN A 32 19.60 22.25 7.20
CA ASN A 32 18.14 22.33 7.33
C ASN A 32 17.46 21.30 6.43
N CYS A 33 17.44 20.04 6.84
CA CYS A 33 16.82 18.93 6.12
C CYS A 33 15.67 18.29 6.91
N SER A 34 14.72 17.69 6.19
CA SER A 34 13.60 16.96 6.80
C SER A 34 14.08 15.74 7.55
N ILE A 35 13.34 15.33 8.59
CA ILE A 35 13.65 14.13 9.38
C ILE A 35 13.83 12.87 8.53
N HIS A 36 13.06 12.75 7.44
CA HIS A 36 13.13 11.63 6.50
C HIS A 36 14.52 11.43 5.88
N VAL A 37 15.28 12.51 5.66
CA VAL A 37 16.64 12.43 5.11
C VAL A 37 17.60 11.85 6.14
N PHE A 38 17.52 12.32 7.39
CA PHE A 38 18.32 11.79 8.49
C PHE A 38 17.99 10.34 8.81
N ALA A 39 16.71 9.97 8.77
CA ALA A 39 16.25 8.59 8.94
C ALA A 39 16.77 7.68 7.81
N SER A 40 16.71 8.16 6.56
CA SER A 40 17.23 7.42 5.40
C SER A 40 18.75 7.20 5.47
N CYS A 41 19.49 8.13 6.08
CA CYS A 41 20.92 8.01 6.30
C CYS A 41 21.29 7.28 7.61
N GLN A 42 20.32 6.84 8.40
CA GLN A 42 20.51 6.19 9.70
C GLN A 42 21.39 7.02 10.66
N THR A 43 21.31 8.35 10.56
CA THR A 43 22.19 9.24 11.32
C THR A 43 21.97 9.09 12.82
N GLU A 44 20.73 8.85 13.25
CA GLU A 44 20.40 8.68 14.67
C GLU A 44 20.98 7.38 15.25
N GLU A 45 20.90 6.29 14.49
CA GLU A 45 21.43 4.99 14.87
C GLU A 45 22.95 5.02 14.95
N VAL A 46 23.61 5.72 14.02
CA VAL A 46 25.06 5.95 14.05
C VAL A 46 25.45 6.73 15.30
N LEU A 47 24.72 7.80 15.64
CA LEU A 47 24.97 8.57 16.88
C LEU A 47 24.82 7.70 18.12
N HIS A 48 23.78 6.87 18.18
CA HIS A 48 23.56 5.98 19.32
C HIS A 48 24.63 4.89 19.43
N ARG A 49 25.07 4.29 18.33
CA ARG A 49 26.08 3.22 18.36
C ARG A 49 27.49 3.74 18.67
N MET A 50 27.85 4.87 18.08
CA MET A 50 29.22 5.36 18.10
C MET A 50 29.52 6.35 19.22
N TYR A 51 28.50 7.01 19.76
CA TYR A 51 28.62 8.08 20.75
C TYR A 51 27.75 7.82 22.00
N THR A 52 27.71 6.55 22.44
CA THR A 52 27.13 6.11 23.71
C THR A 52 27.99 6.43 24.92
N ASN A 53 29.31 6.51 24.72
CA ASN A 53 30.27 6.85 25.77
C ASN A 53 30.58 8.35 25.75
N VAL A 54 30.91 8.91 26.93
CA VAL A 54 31.31 10.32 27.07
C VAL A 54 32.44 10.64 26.10
N SER A 55 32.11 11.38 25.04
CA SER A 55 33.05 11.81 24.01
C SER A 55 33.42 13.28 24.25
N GLU A 56 34.61 13.70 23.79
CA GLU A 56 35.06 15.10 23.80
C GLU A 56 34.09 16.06 23.08
N HIS A 57 33.16 15.53 22.30
CA HIS A 57 32.14 16.29 21.56
C HIS A 57 30.71 15.94 21.97
N GLN A 58 30.51 15.49 23.21
CA GLN A 58 29.20 15.08 23.71
C GLN A 58 28.14 16.19 23.56
N ASP A 59 28.51 17.45 23.83
CA ASP A 59 27.60 18.59 23.68
C ASP A 59 27.03 18.72 22.26
N LEU A 60 27.86 18.47 21.23
CA LEU A 60 27.41 18.52 19.84
C LEU A 60 26.52 17.32 19.48
N VAL A 61 26.83 16.16 20.05
CA VAL A 61 26.00 14.95 19.90
C VAL A 61 24.63 15.16 20.53
N ASP A 62 24.57 15.72 21.73
CA ASP A 62 23.32 15.93 22.46
C ASP A 62 22.45 16.99 21.78
N ARG A 63 23.04 18.09 21.30
CA ARG A 63 22.33 19.08 20.46
C ARG A 63 21.79 18.47 19.17
N LEU A 64 22.54 17.58 18.53
CA LEU A 64 22.09 16.92 17.32
C LEU A 64 20.94 15.94 17.61
N LYS A 65 21.01 15.19 18.72
CA LYS A 65 19.90 14.33 19.19
C LYS A 65 18.65 15.14 19.50
N GLU A 66 18.79 16.27 20.18
CA GLU A 66 17.69 17.19 20.48
C GLU A 66 17.05 17.73 19.17
N LYS A 67 17.87 18.13 18.21
CA LYS A 67 17.40 18.56 16.88
C LYS A 67 16.61 17.45 16.16
N LEU A 68 17.11 16.22 16.16
CA LEU A 68 16.39 15.10 15.53
C LEU A 68 15.07 14.78 16.26
N ALA A 69 15.06 14.85 17.59
CA ALA A 69 13.85 14.65 18.39
C ALA A 69 12.81 15.74 18.18
N THR A 70 13.22 17.01 18.08
CA THR A 70 12.32 18.13 17.79
C THR A 70 11.74 18.04 16.38
N LEU A 71 12.56 17.66 15.38
CA LEU A 71 12.08 17.39 14.03
C LEU A 71 11.06 16.24 13.99
N ARG A 72 11.28 15.16 14.76
CA ARG A 72 10.29 14.07 14.89
C ARG A 72 8.98 14.56 15.51
N LYS A 73 9.04 15.29 16.62
CA LYS A 73 7.83 15.87 17.26
C LYS A 73 7.07 16.79 16.32
N GLN A 74 7.80 17.63 15.56
CA GLN A 74 7.20 18.52 14.58
C GLN A 74 6.51 17.74 13.46
N GLU A 75 7.12 16.66 12.97
CA GLU A 75 6.52 15.80 11.95
C GLU A 75 5.27 15.09 12.49
N THR A 76 5.32 14.52 13.70
CA THR A 76 4.16 13.91 14.35
C THR A 76 3.02 14.91 14.52
N HIS A 77 3.31 16.12 15.01
CA HIS A 77 2.30 17.17 15.16
C HIS A 77 1.74 17.64 13.81
N ARG A 78 2.53 17.64 12.73
CA ARG A 78 2.00 17.89 11.38
C ARG A 78 1.01 16.81 10.98
N LEU A 79 1.37 15.53 11.12
CA LEU A 79 0.51 14.40 10.76
C LEU A 79 -0.80 14.40 11.58
N GLU A 80 -0.72 14.58 12.90
CA GLU A 80 -1.90 14.64 13.78
C GLU A 80 -2.87 15.77 13.40
N ASN A 81 -2.36 16.93 12.95
CA ASN A 81 -3.21 18.03 12.50
C ASN A 81 -3.79 17.84 11.09
N TYR A 82 -3.19 16.98 10.25
CA TYR A 82 -3.78 16.59 8.96
C TYR A 82 -4.86 15.51 9.12
N GLU A 83 -4.81 14.71 10.19
CA GLU A 83 -5.76 13.62 10.45
C GLU A 83 -6.95 14.00 11.33
N LYS A 84 -6.88 15.10 12.09
CA LYS A 84 -8.07 15.57 12.82
C LYS A 84 -9.14 16.05 11.84
N PRO A 85 -10.35 15.46 11.85
CA PRO A 85 -11.49 16.09 11.20
C PRO A 85 -11.70 17.43 11.88
N ILE A 86 -11.80 18.48 11.07
CA ILE A 86 -12.09 19.83 11.56
C ILE A 86 -13.50 19.77 12.15
N ASP A 87 -13.60 19.67 13.47
CA ASP A 87 -14.83 19.98 14.17
C ASP A 87 -15.19 21.44 13.86
N ALA A 88 -16.40 21.64 13.37
CA ALA A 88 -16.86 22.79 12.59
C ALA A 88 -17.02 24.12 13.38
N ASP A 89 -16.25 24.37 14.44
CA ASP A 89 -16.54 25.49 15.35
C ASP A 89 -15.32 26.32 15.82
N SER A 90 -14.15 26.18 15.20
CA SER A 90 -13.01 27.04 15.51
C SER A 90 -12.73 28.04 14.39
N ALA A 91 -13.31 29.23 14.57
CA ALA A 91 -13.03 30.42 13.81
C ALA A 91 -11.56 30.86 14.01
N HIS A 92 -10.66 30.43 13.13
CA HIS A 92 -9.55 31.23 12.60
C HIS A 92 -8.76 30.37 11.60
N VAL A 93 -9.12 30.46 10.32
CA VAL A 93 -8.47 29.68 9.26
C VAL A 93 -7.64 30.62 8.39
N PRO A 94 -6.30 30.51 8.36
CA PRO A 94 -5.47 31.20 7.38
C PRO A 94 -5.87 30.77 5.96
N LEU A 95 -6.04 31.77 5.09
CA LEU A 95 -6.56 31.73 3.71
C LEU A 95 -5.97 30.62 2.80
N GLU A 96 -4.81 30.05 3.15
CA GLU A 96 -4.12 29.00 2.40
C GLU A 96 -4.79 27.60 2.50
N SER A 97 -5.45 27.27 3.61
CA SER A 97 -6.03 25.93 3.80
C SER A 97 -7.30 25.71 2.98
N ALA A 98 -8.04 26.77 2.65
CA ALA A 98 -9.23 26.70 1.80
C ALA A 98 -8.88 26.13 0.41
N SER A 99 -7.74 26.53 -0.15
CA SER A 99 -7.24 26.05 -1.44
C SER A 99 -6.88 24.56 -1.40
N ILE A 100 -6.35 24.07 -0.28
CA ILE A 100 -5.99 22.67 -0.08
C ILE A 100 -7.26 21.80 0.01
N HIS A 101 -8.28 22.25 0.74
CA HIS A 101 -9.55 21.52 0.86
C HIS A 101 -10.28 21.41 -0.49
N VAL A 102 -10.29 22.49 -1.29
CA VAL A 102 -10.90 22.48 -2.62
C VAL A 102 -10.14 21.51 -3.55
N TYR A 103 -8.81 21.53 -3.53
CA TYR A 103 -8.01 20.63 -4.35
C TYR A 103 -8.19 19.16 -3.96
N LYS A 104 -8.24 18.86 -2.66
CA LYS A 104 -8.51 17.51 -2.14
C LYS A 104 -9.88 17.01 -2.57
N ARG A 105 -10.92 17.83 -2.42
CA ARG A 105 -12.29 17.49 -2.85
C ARG A 105 -12.34 17.19 -4.35
N GLN A 106 -11.70 18.02 -5.16
CA GLN A 106 -11.67 17.83 -6.61
C GLN A 106 -10.92 16.54 -7.01
N GLN A 107 -9.86 16.17 -6.31
CA GLN A 107 -9.16 14.89 -6.53
C GLN A 107 -10.04 13.69 -6.16
N GLU A 108 -10.76 13.78 -5.05
CA GLU A 108 -11.67 12.72 -4.61
C GLU A 108 -12.86 12.53 -5.56
N GLU A 109 -13.45 13.62 -6.05
CA GLU A 109 -14.49 13.59 -7.09
C GLU A 109 -13.96 12.95 -8.40
N LYS A 110 -12.75 13.31 -8.83
CA LYS A 110 -12.11 12.69 -10.00
C LYS A 110 -11.89 11.19 -9.81
N ASN A 111 -11.40 10.79 -8.64
CA ASN A 111 -11.16 9.38 -8.32
C ASN A 111 -12.48 8.59 -8.29
N GLN A 112 -13.54 9.14 -7.71
CA GLN A 112 -14.87 8.52 -7.74
C GLN A 112 -15.42 8.39 -9.17
N MET A 113 -15.23 9.41 -10.01
CA MET A 113 -15.62 9.34 -11.42
C MET A 113 -14.83 8.29 -12.20
N GLU A 114 -13.52 8.19 -12.00
CA GLU A 114 -12.70 7.15 -12.64
C GLU A 114 -13.10 5.74 -12.21
N PHE A 115 -13.36 5.55 -10.92
CA PHE A 115 -13.86 4.28 -10.39
C PHE A 115 -15.21 3.90 -10.99
N ASN A 116 -16.17 4.84 -11.00
CA ASN A 116 -17.50 4.61 -11.56
C ASN A 116 -17.44 4.32 -13.06
N LYS A 117 -16.54 4.99 -13.79
CA LYS A 117 -16.30 4.73 -15.21
C LYS A 117 -15.75 3.32 -15.42
N LEU A 118 -14.72 2.93 -14.67
CA LEU A 118 -14.14 1.58 -14.75
C LEU A 118 -15.18 0.49 -14.46
N PHE A 119 -16.04 0.72 -13.46
CA PHE A 119 -17.12 -0.20 -13.12
C PHE A 119 -18.17 -0.28 -14.24
N SER A 120 -18.55 0.85 -14.83
CA SER A 120 -19.49 0.91 -15.95
C SER A 120 -18.95 0.22 -17.19
N ASP A 121 -17.66 0.43 -17.51
CA ASP A 121 -16.99 -0.20 -18.64
C ASP A 121 -16.91 -1.72 -18.46
N ALA A 122 -16.60 -2.21 -17.25
CA ALA A 122 -16.59 -3.64 -16.94
C ALA A 122 -17.99 -4.28 -17.06
N LEU A 123 -19.04 -3.62 -16.57
CA LEU A 123 -20.42 -4.06 -16.73
C LEU A 123 -20.87 -4.02 -18.19
N GLY A 124 -20.42 -3.04 -18.98
CA GLY A 124 -20.65 -2.97 -20.42
C GLY A 124 -19.97 -4.11 -21.18
N ALA A 125 -18.71 -4.40 -20.84
CA ALA A 125 -17.93 -5.47 -21.47
C ALA A 125 -18.57 -6.85 -21.26
N THR A 126 -19.04 -7.16 -20.05
CA THR A 126 -19.72 -8.43 -19.76
C THR A 126 -21.07 -8.58 -20.49
N ARG A 127 -21.79 -7.49 -20.74
CA ARG A 127 -22.99 -7.48 -21.60
C ARG A 127 -22.64 -7.70 -23.07
N SER A 128 -21.52 -7.18 -23.56
CA SER A 128 -21.07 -7.38 -24.95
C SER A 128 -20.60 -8.81 -25.22
N THR A 129 -20.16 -9.56 -24.20
CA THR A 129 -19.79 -10.98 -24.32
C THR A 129 -20.97 -11.93 -24.20
N GLN A 130 -22.21 -11.43 -24.12
CA GLN A 130 -23.40 -12.25 -24.33
C GLN A 130 -23.50 -12.58 -25.82
N LEU A 131 -22.54 -13.40 -26.30
CA LEU A 131 -22.71 -14.19 -27.50
C LEU A 131 -24.06 -14.89 -27.35
N GLU A 132 -24.95 -14.60 -28.28
CA GLU A 132 -26.22 -15.27 -28.49
C GLU A 132 -25.92 -16.77 -28.64
N SER A 133 -25.84 -17.49 -27.53
CA SER A 133 -25.68 -18.93 -27.52
C SER A 133 -27.03 -19.50 -27.88
N LYS A 134 -27.32 -19.52 -29.19
CA LYS A 134 -28.40 -20.34 -29.74
C LYS A 134 -28.25 -21.72 -29.11
N PRO A 135 -29.25 -22.22 -28.38
CA PRO A 135 -29.14 -23.51 -27.74
C PRO A 135 -28.93 -24.55 -28.85
N MET A 136 -27.71 -25.05 -28.98
CA MET A 136 -27.36 -26.02 -29.99
C MET A 136 -28.07 -27.33 -29.63
N ARG A 137 -29.22 -27.58 -30.25
CA ARG A 137 -29.97 -28.82 -30.07
C ARG A 137 -29.11 -29.97 -30.59
N VAL A 138 -28.70 -30.85 -29.68
CA VAL A 138 -27.95 -32.05 -30.00
C VAL A 138 -28.87 -33.00 -30.76
N ASP A 139 -28.48 -33.41 -31.97
CA ASP A 139 -29.25 -34.36 -32.76
C ASP A 139 -28.98 -35.79 -32.28
N TYR A 140 -30.02 -36.42 -31.74
CA TYR A 140 -29.99 -37.80 -31.27
C TYR A 140 -30.47 -38.80 -32.33
N SER A 141 -30.77 -38.37 -33.56
CA SER A 141 -31.27 -39.21 -34.66
C SER A 141 -30.36 -40.40 -35.00
N LYS A 142 -29.05 -40.28 -34.76
CA LYS A 142 -28.06 -41.37 -34.91
C LYS A 142 -28.18 -42.49 -33.87
N TYR A 143 -28.83 -42.25 -32.73
CA TYR A 143 -28.98 -43.24 -31.66
C TYR A 143 -30.35 -43.92 -31.77
N LYS A 144 -30.43 -45.05 -32.46
CA LYS A 144 -31.65 -45.89 -32.47
C LYS A 144 -31.76 -46.67 -31.16
N ILE A 145 -32.69 -46.24 -30.30
CA ILE A 145 -33.05 -46.99 -29.09
C ILE A 145 -34.12 -48.02 -29.46
N THR A 146 -33.72 -49.28 -29.63
CA THR A 146 -34.67 -50.37 -29.86
C THR A 146 -35.18 -50.90 -28.51
N LYS A 147 -36.46 -50.68 -28.20
CA LYS A 147 -37.10 -51.30 -27.02
C LYS A 147 -37.16 -52.82 -27.21
N ARG A 148 -36.58 -53.59 -26.29
CA ARG A 148 -36.74 -55.05 -26.26
C ARG A 148 -38.19 -55.37 -25.89
N ALA A 149 -38.88 -56.17 -26.71
CA ALA A 149 -40.21 -56.66 -26.38
C ALA A 149 -40.13 -57.53 -25.12
N LYS A 150 -41.00 -57.23 -24.15
CA LYS A 150 -41.12 -58.00 -22.90
C LYS A 150 -41.73 -59.36 -23.25
N LYS A 151 -40.91 -60.41 -23.30
CA LYS A 151 -41.39 -61.78 -23.54
C LYS A 151 -42.20 -62.22 -22.32
N ASN A 152 -43.51 -62.28 -22.48
CA ASN A 152 -44.42 -62.79 -21.46
C ASN A 152 -44.54 -64.30 -21.67
N SER A 153 -43.88 -65.12 -20.84
CA SER A 153 -44.10 -66.57 -20.82
C SER A 153 -44.41 -67.01 -19.39
N LYS A 154 -45.68 -67.31 -19.18
CA LYS A 154 -46.28 -67.97 -18.03
C LYS A 154 -45.66 -69.36 -17.84
N SER A 155 -45.45 -69.74 -16.60
CA SER A 155 -44.86 -70.99 -16.09
C SER A 155 -45.75 -72.23 -16.23
N SER A 156 -45.16 -73.42 -16.40
CA SER A 156 -45.44 -74.62 -15.56
C SER A 156 -44.56 -75.84 -15.90
N SER A 157 -44.08 -76.50 -14.83
CA SER A 157 -43.79 -77.96 -14.60
C SER A 157 -42.79 -78.69 -15.53
N SER A 158 -41.93 -79.63 -15.10
CA SER A 158 -41.72 -80.36 -13.83
C SER A 158 -40.48 -81.28 -13.95
N SER A 159 -39.78 -81.48 -12.82
CA SER A 159 -39.06 -82.68 -12.31
C SER A 159 -38.37 -83.73 -13.23
N SER A 160 -37.07 -83.98 -12.94
CA SER A 160 -36.29 -85.25 -12.78
C SER A 160 -36.53 -86.45 -13.75
N SER A 161 -35.57 -87.29 -14.20
CA SER A 161 -34.38 -87.89 -13.57
C SER A 161 -33.57 -88.74 -14.60
N SER A 162 -32.25 -88.83 -14.38
CA SER A 162 -31.25 -89.91 -14.65
C SER A 162 -31.40 -90.93 -15.80
N SER A 163 -30.31 -91.08 -16.58
CA SER A 163 -29.50 -92.32 -16.71
C SER A 163 -28.10 -91.96 -17.21
#